data_AF-A0A356P8J7-F1
#
_entry.id   AF-A0A356P8J7-F1
#
_cell.length_a   1.000
_cell.length_b   1.000
_cell.length_c   1.000
_cell.angle_alpha   90.00
_cell.angle_beta   90.00
_cell.angle_gamma   90.00
#
_symmetry.space_group_name_H-M   'P 1'
#
loop_
_entity.id
_entity.type
_entity.pdbx_description
1 polymer ?
#
loop_
_entity_poly.entity_id
_entity_poly.type
_entity_poly.pdbx_seq_one_letter_code
_entity_poly.pdbx_strand_id
1 'polypeptide(L)'
;MRKNLVNMLLYLVLTLILAGAISFVMTHYYGYQLTDALFWLGLITFALGAMSSIVGNPTGGHIGSGGIDSQYQSLAIIETLRLERETTNYFSNFKKQAVFDPKVSGISGIFAGMLLVLISYLLVK
;
A
#
# COMPACT_ATOMS: atom_id res chain seq x y z
N MET A 1 -12.54 18.08 -2.74
CA MET A 1 -11.38 17.83 -3.63
C MET A 1 -10.13 18.62 -3.26
N ARG A 2 -10.16 19.97 -3.14
CA ARG A 2 -8.96 20.79 -2.86
C ARG A 2 -8.19 20.38 -1.58
N LYS A 3 -8.88 20.07 -0.48
CA LYS A 3 -8.25 19.62 0.78
C LYS A 3 -7.50 18.29 0.63
N ASN A 4 -8.04 17.36 -0.16
CA ASN A 4 -7.40 16.05 -0.40
C ASN A 4 -6.13 16.19 -1.24
N LEU A 5 -6.13 17.11 -2.21
CA LEU A 5 -4.93 17.44 -3.01
C LEU A 5 -3.82 18.08 -2.18
N VAL A 6 -4.17 19.02 -1.29
CA VAL A 6 -3.19 19.65 -0.39
C VAL A 6 -2.59 18.61 0.56
N ASN A 7 -3.42 17.73 1.14
CA ASN A 7 -2.93 16.65 1.99
C ASN A 7 -2.03 15.69 1.20
N MET A 8 -2.38 15.36 -0.04
CA MET A 8 -1.57 14.52 -0.92
C MET A 8 -0.17 15.11 -1.14
N LEU A 9 -0.10 16.39 -1.49
CA LEU A 9 1.15 17.11 -1.69
C LEU A 9 1.99 17.15 -0.41
N LEU A 10 1.36 17.41 0.73
CA LEU A 10 2.04 17.46 2.03
C LEU A 10 2.66 16.09 2.36
N TYR A 11 1.92 14.99 2.20
CA TYR A 11 2.45 13.65 2.39
C TYR A 11 3.58 13.31 1.41
N LEU A 12 3.48 13.75 0.16
CA LEU A 12 4.53 13.55 -0.84
C LEU A 12 5.82 14.27 -0.44
N VAL A 13 5.72 15.54 -0.03
CA VAL A 13 6.90 16.31 0.39
C VAL A 13 7.52 15.73 1.66
N LEU A 14 6.72 15.35 2.65
CA LEU A 14 7.22 14.73 3.88
C LEU A 14 7.94 13.41 3.60
N THR A 15 7.38 12.55 2.74
CA THR A 15 7.99 11.27 2.40
C THR A 15 9.30 11.45 1.63
N LEU A 16 9.39 12.43 0.73
CA LEU A 16 10.65 12.77 0.06
C LEU A 16 11.72 13.30 1.03
N ILE A 17 11.36 14.17 1.97
CA ILE A 17 12.29 14.70 2.98
C ILE A 17 12.82 13.55 3.85
N LEU A 18 11.95 12.67 4.32
CA LEU A 18 12.33 11.50 5.12
C LEU A 18 13.25 10.56 4.34
N ALA A 19 12.89 10.18 3.11
CA ALA A 19 13.71 9.31 2.27
C ALA A 19 15.06 9.95 1.95
N GLY A 20 15.10 11.25 1.68
CA GLY A 20 16.34 12.01 1.47
C GLY A 20 17.24 12.02 2.71
N ALA A 21 16.67 12.24 3.90
CA ALA A 21 17.42 12.18 5.16
C ALA A 21 18.01 10.79 5.42
N ILE A 22 17.24 9.72 5.18
CA ILE A 22 17.72 8.34 5.33
C ILE A 22 18.83 8.05 4.32
N SER A 23 18.66 8.46 3.07
CA SER A 23 19.68 8.30 2.03
C SER A 23 20.98 9.01 2.42
N PHE A 24 20.90 10.23 2.95
CA PHE A 24 22.07 10.98 3.42
C PHE A 24 22.81 10.23 4.54
N VAL A 25 22.08 9.72 5.53
CA VAL A 25 22.65 8.90 6.60
C VAL A 25 23.31 7.64 6.04
N MET A 26 22.69 6.96 5.08
CA MET A 26 23.28 5.78 4.44
C MET A 26 24.59 6.10 3.72
N THR A 27 24.65 7.23 3.00
CA THR A 27 25.89 7.63 2.33
C THR A 27 27.00 8.00 3.29
N HIS A 28 26.69 8.71 4.38
CA HIS A 28 27.70 9.23 5.29
C HIS A 28 28.26 8.18 6.25
N TYR A 29 27.38 7.30 6.78
CA TYR A 29 27.78 6.34 7.81
C TYR A 29 28.14 4.97 7.26
N TYR A 30 27.58 4.57 6.11
CA TYR A 30 27.75 3.22 5.55
C TYR A 30 28.50 3.23 4.22
N GLY A 31 28.87 4.40 3.69
CA GLY A 31 29.66 4.52 2.46
C GLY A 31 28.93 4.07 1.18
N TYR A 32 27.61 3.91 1.22
CA TYR A 32 26.83 3.63 0.02
C TYR A 32 26.86 4.82 -0.94
N GLN A 33 26.76 4.57 -2.23
CA GLN A 33 26.54 5.62 -3.21
C GLN A 33 25.13 6.21 -3.04
N LEU A 34 25.00 7.53 -3.14
CA LEU A 34 23.71 8.23 -3.01
C LEU A 34 22.69 7.70 -4.02
N THR A 35 23.14 7.41 -5.24
CA THR A 35 22.35 6.84 -6.33
C THR A 35 21.73 5.51 -5.93
N ASP A 36 22.53 4.59 -5.41
CA ASP A 36 22.08 3.26 -4.98
C ASP A 36 21.12 3.35 -3.80
N ALA A 37 21.43 4.19 -2.81
CA ALA A 37 20.59 4.41 -1.64
C ALA A 37 19.20 4.97 -2.03
N LEU A 38 19.16 5.98 -2.90
CA LEU A 38 17.93 6.56 -3.42
C LEU A 38 17.11 5.56 -4.24
N PHE A 39 17.76 4.71 -5.04
CA PHE A 39 17.08 3.69 -5.84
C PHE A 39 16.37 2.67 -4.95
N TRP A 40 17.09 2.08 -3.99
CA TRP A 40 16.52 1.08 -3.08
C TRP A 40 15.45 1.67 -2.17
N LEU A 41 15.67 2.88 -1.63
CA LEU A 41 14.65 3.58 -0.83
C LEU A 41 13.42 3.92 -1.67
N GLY A 42 13.60 4.32 -2.92
CA GLY A 42 12.50 4.59 -3.85
C GLY A 42 11.65 3.35 -4.11
N LEU A 43 12.30 2.20 -4.33
CA LEU A 43 11.62 0.92 -4.55
C LEU A 43 10.83 0.46 -3.31
N ILE A 44 11.44 0.56 -2.12
CA ILE A 44 10.76 0.24 -0.85
C ILE A 44 9.57 1.16 -0.63
N THR A 45 9.74 2.47 -0.84
CA THR A 45 8.68 3.47 -0.65
C THR A 45 7.52 3.25 -1.63
N PHE A 46 7.83 2.90 -2.88
CA PHE A 46 6.83 2.51 -3.87
C PHE A 46 6.03 1.28 -3.43
N ALA A 47 6.73 0.22 -2.98
CA ALA A 47 6.08 -1.00 -2.52
C ALA A 47 5.17 -0.76 -1.30
N LEU A 48 5.64 0.02 -0.32
CA LEU A 48 4.83 0.41 0.84
C LEU A 48 3.62 1.27 0.45
N GLY A 49 3.81 2.20 -0.49
CA GLY A 49 2.72 3.01 -1.06
C GLY A 49 1.65 2.15 -1.73
N ALA A 50 2.08 1.18 -2.55
CA ALA A 50 1.21 0.23 -3.23
C ALA A 50 0.45 -0.65 -2.22
N MET A 51 1.14 -1.22 -1.24
CA MET A 51 0.50 -2.04 -0.19
C MET A 51 -0.49 -1.23 0.66
N SER A 52 -0.17 0.02 0.99
CA SER A 52 -1.06 0.88 1.77
C SER A 52 -2.30 1.36 1.00
N SER A 53 -2.27 1.22 -0.32
CA SER A 53 -3.40 1.52 -1.21
C SER A 53 -4.37 0.34 -1.35
N ILE A 54 -3.97 -0.85 -0.86
CA ILE A 54 -4.85 -2.00 -0.73
C ILE A 54 -5.65 -1.81 0.54
N VAL A 55 -6.92 -1.43 0.38
CA VAL A 55 -7.87 -1.25 1.47
C VAL A 55 -9.14 -1.96 1.07
N GLY A 56 -9.48 -2.98 1.83
CA GLY A 56 -10.69 -3.76 1.69
C GLY A 56 -10.67 -4.84 2.75
N ASN A 57 -11.82 -5.12 3.37
CA ASN A 57 -11.93 -6.33 4.17
C ASN A 57 -11.79 -7.50 3.19
N PRO A 58 -10.79 -8.39 3.32
CA PRO A 58 -10.78 -9.63 2.56
C PRO A 58 -12.01 -10.43 3.01
N THR A 59 -13.14 -10.20 2.36
CA THR A 59 -14.38 -11.00 2.49
C THR A 59 -14.21 -12.37 1.82
N GLY A 60 -12.97 -12.85 1.72
CA GLY A 60 -12.62 -14.21 1.40
C GLY A 60 -12.42 -14.94 2.71
N GLY A 61 -13.37 -15.81 3.02
CA GLY A 61 -13.35 -16.60 4.24
C GLY A 61 -11.98 -17.25 4.50
N HIS A 62 -11.63 -17.30 5.77
CA HIS A 62 -10.43 -17.96 6.26
C HIS A 62 -10.29 -19.36 5.63
N ILE A 63 -9.18 -19.63 4.94
CA ILE A 63 -8.87 -20.98 4.45
C ILE A 63 -8.44 -21.79 5.68
N GLY A 64 -9.37 -22.53 6.27
CA GLY A 64 -9.08 -23.51 7.32
C GLY A 64 -8.17 -24.62 6.80
N SER A 65 -7.32 -25.16 7.65
CA SER A 65 -6.47 -26.32 7.32
C SER A 65 -7.32 -27.50 6.85
N GLY A 66 -7.00 -28.09 5.70
CA GLY A 66 -7.79 -29.16 5.05
C GLY A 66 -7.84 -30.48 5.82
N GLY A 67 -8.62 -30.52 6.90
CA GLY A 67 -8.90 -31.71 7.70
C GLY A 67 -10.25 -32.37 7.38
N ILE A 68 -10.59 -33.40 8.15
CA ILE A 68 -11.82 -34.20 8.02
C ILE A 68 -13.09 -33.32 8.12
N ASP A 69 -13.02 -32.23 8.88
CA ASP A 69 -14.14 -31.29 9.08
C ASP A 69 -14.17 -30.13 8.05
N SER A 70 -13.34 -30.17 7.02
CA SER A 70 -13.22 -29.10 6.01
C SER A 70 -14.55 -28.77 5.31
N GLN A 71 -15.43 -29.76 5.11
CA GLN A 71 -16.75 -29.55 4.52
C GLN A 71 -17.67 -28.73 5.44
N TYR A 72 -17.68 -29.04 6.75
CA TYR A 72 -18.46 -28.29 7.74
C TYR A 72 -17.92 -26.87 7.94
N GLN A 73 -16.59 -26.72 7.97
CA GLN A 73 -15.96 -25.41 8.05
C GLN A 73 -16.26 -24.57 6.80
N SER A 74 -16.18 -25.15 5.61
CA SER A 74 -16.51 -24.45 4.35
C SER A 74 -17.98 -24.01 4.32
N LEU A 75 -18.90 -24.87 4.74
CA LEU A 75 -20.33 -24.53 4.83
C LEU A 75 -20.58 -23.39 5.83
N ALA A 76 -19.99 -23.46 7.02
CA ALA A 76 -20.12 -22.40 8.04
C ALA A 76 -19.56 -21.06 7.53
N ILE A 77 -18.43 -21.08 6.82
CA ILE A 77 -17.82 -19.89 6.21
C ILE A 77 -18.73 -19.31 5.11
N ILE A 78 -19.35 -20.15 4.28
CA ILE A 78 -20.26 -19.67 3.23
C ILE A 78 -21.50 -19.02 3.84
N GLU A 79 -22.05 -19.62 4.89
CA GLU A 79 -23.22 -19.08 5.59
C GLU A 79 -22.91 -17.74 6.28
N THR A 80 -21.75 -17.62 6.94
CA THR A 80 -21.32 -16.35 7.54
C THR A 80 -21.08 -15.26 6.49
N LEU A 81 -20.44 -15.59 5.37
CA LEU A 81 -20.24 -14.66 4.25
C LEU A 81 -21.57 -14.23 3.62
N ARG A 82 -22.55 -15.14 3.54
CA ARG A 82 -23.89 -14.81 3.05
C ARG A 82 -24.58 -13.81 3.97
N LEU A 83 -24.58 -14.05 5.27
CA LEU A 83 -25.16 -13.16 6.27
C LEU A 83 -24.46 -11.78 6.30
N GLU A 84 -23.13 -11.74 6.23
CA GLU A 84 -22.37 -10.49 6.14
C GLU A 84 -22.74 -9.71 4.87
N ARG A 85 -22.91 -10.38 3.73
CA ARG A 85 -23.26 -9.72 2.46
C ARG A 85 -24.69 -9.19 2.43
N GLU A 86 -25.63 -9.92 3.03
CA GLU A 86 -27.03 -9.51 3.19
C GLU A 86 -27.16 -8.32 4.15
N THR A 87 -26.46 -8.35 5.30
CA THR A 87 -26.50 -7.28 6.30
C THR A 87 -25.76 -6.00 5.88
N THR A 88 -24.67 -6.12 5.10
CA THR A 88 -23.88 -4.97 4.66
C THR A 88 -24.32 -4.37 3.33
N ASN A 89 -25.40 -4.87 2.71
CA ASN A 89 -25.85 -4.43 1.38
C ASN A 89 -24.70 -4.49 0.35
N TYR A 90 -23.96 -5.61 0.35
CA TYR A 90 -22.69 -5.77 -0.37
C TYR A 90 -22.80 -5.42 -1.86
N PHE A 91 -23.84 -5.92 -2.53
CA PHE A 91 -24.02 -5.73 -3.97
C PHE A 91 -24.36 -4.29 -4.37
N SER A 92 -25.01 -3.50 -3.49
CA SER A 92 -25.32 -2.09 -3.77
C SER A 92 -24.16 -1.15 -3.44
N ASN A 93 -23.24 -1.56 -2.55
CA ASN A 93 -22.05 -0.80 -2.15
C ASN A 93 -20.72 -1.42 -2.65
N PHE A 94 -20.77 -2.27 -3.68
CA PHE A 94 -19.60 -3.01 -4.20
C PHE A 94 -18.38 -2.11 -4.47
N LYS A 95 -18.61 -0.88 -4.96
CA LYS A 95 -17.54 0.11 -5.23
C LYS A 95 -16.88 0.67 -3.96
N LYS A 96 -17.60 0.71 -2.83
CA LYS A 96 -17.06 1.12 -1.51
C LYS A 96 -16.39 -0.03 -0.76
N GLN A 97 -16.69 -1.27 -1.16
CA GLN A 97 -16.09 -2.49 -0.61
C GLN A 97 -15.00 -3.06 -1.52
N ALA A 98 -14.67 -2.34 -2.59
CA ALA A 98 -13.58 -2.68 -3.50
C ALA A 98 -12.25 -2.69 -2.73
N VAL A 99 -11.41 -3.68 -3.03
CA VAL A 99 -10.07 -3.94 -2.44
C VAL A 99 -9.08 -2.78 -2.64
N PHE A 100 -9.46 -1.79 -3.45
CA PHE A 100 -8.64 -0.64 -3.82
C PHE A 100 -9.37 0.65 -3.47
N ASP A 101 -9.31 1.05 -2.20
CA ASP A 101 -9.57 2.44 -1.77
C ASP A 101 -8.23 3.11 -1.47
N PRO A 102 -7.59 3.71 -2.50
CA PRO A 102 -6.26 4.26 -2.36
C PRO A 102 -6.35 5.51 -1.47
N LYS A 103 -6.03 5.33 -0.18
CA LYS A 103 -5.87 6.43 0.76
C LYS A 103 -4.90 7.45 0.17
N VAL A 104 -5.17 8.73 0.42
CA VAL A 104 -4.35 9.84 -0.06
C VAL A 104 -2.85 9.61 0.22
N SER A 105 -2.53 9.02 1.37
CA SER A 105 -1.16 8.65 1.74
C SER A 105 -0.52 7.57 0.85
N GLY A 106 -1.28 6.57 0.40
CA GLY A 106 -0.77 5.49 -0.43
C GLY A 106 -0.44 5.95 -1.84
N ILE A 107 -1.30 6.79 -2.43
CA ILE A 107 -1.04 7.44 -3.72
C ILE A 107 0.21 8.34 -3.61
N SER A 108 0.31 9.16 -2.57
CA SER A 108 1.50 9.99 -2.32
C SER A 108 2.77 9.16 -2.20
N GLY A 109 2.73 8.03 -1.51
CA GLY A 109 3.88 7.12 -1.36
C GLY A 109 4.33 6.50 -2.68
N ILE A 110 3.37 6.10 -3.53
CA ILE A 110 3.66 5.59 -4.88
C ILE A 110 4.39 6.65 -5.70
N PHE A 111 3.86 7.88 -5.75
CA PHE A 111 4.49 8.97 -6.49
C PHE A 111 5.86 9.37 -5.93
N ALA A 112 6.01 9.41 -4.60
CA ALA A 112 7.29 9.69 -3.96
C ALA A 112 8.34 8.62 -4.31
N GLY A 113 7.98 7.33 -4.24
CA GLY A 113 8.86 6.23 -4.63
C GLY A 113 9.29 6.30 -6.10
N MET A 114 8.35 6.57 -7.01
CA MET A 114 8.67 6.75 -8.43
C MET A 114 9.62 7.94 -8.67
N LEU A 115 9.40 9.06 -7.99
CA LEU A 115 10.27 10.23 -8.09
C LEU A 115 11.69 9.93 -7.60
N LEU A 116 11.85 9.21 -6.50
CA LEU A 116 13.17 8.85 -5.97
C LEU A 116 13.95 7.96 -6.93
N VAL A 117 13.28 6.97 -7.55
CA VAL A 117 13.88 6.11 -8.58
C VAL A 117 14.30 6.94 -9.80
N LEU A 118 13.44 7.86 -10.26
CA LEU A 118 13.76 8.76 -11.37
C LEU A 118 14.95 9.67 -11.06
N ILE A 119 15.00 10.26 -9.87
CA ILE A 119 16.11 11.11 -9.43
C ILE A 119 17.41 10.31 -9.37
N SER A 120 17.37 9.09 -8.84
CA SER A 120 18.52 8.19 -8.84
C SER A 120 19.02 7.92 -10.26
N TYR A 121 18.13 7.56 -11.19
CA TYR A 121 18.50 7.31 -12.58
C TYR A 121 19.09 8.55 -13.29
N LEU A 122 18.57 9.75 -13.00
CA LEU A 122 19.09 11.00 -13.54
C LEU A 122 20.46 11.38 -12.97
N LEU A 123 20.76 10.99 -11.73
CA LEU A 123 22.04 11.26 -11.06
C LEU A 123 23.15 10.27 -11.42
N VAL A 124 22.79 9.07 -11.90
CA VAL A 124 23.74 8.04 -12.37
C VAL A 124 24.35 8.42 -13.72
N LYS A 125 23.67 9.25 -14.52
CA LYS A 125 24.22 9.84 -15.75
C LYS A 125 25.15 11.01 -15.45
#